data_AF-A0AAJ0H8Q2-F1
#
_entry.id   AF-A0AAJ0H8Q2-F1
#
_cell.length_a   1.000
_cell.length_b   1.000
_cell.length_c   1.000
_cell.angle_alpha   90.00
_cell.angle_beta   90.00
_cell.angle_gamma   90.00
#
_symmetry.space_group_name_H-M   'P 1'
#
loop_
_entity.id
_entity.type
_entity.pdbx_description
1 polymer ?
#
loop_
_entity_poly.entity_id
_entity_poly.type
_entity_poly.pdbx_seq_one_letter_code
_entity_poly.pdbx_strand_id
1 'polypeptide(L)'
;MAKTSADMSSWAIPTAAQSRTGFQYTPLNPQTNEIRVLTLQPGRFGEPIVSTLDVVSLEDKPVFEALSYCWGDRTATRNISVHNCLRPVTKNLEAALQRLRYEASPRRIWADAVFPVPPARWKRSELV
;
A
#
# COMPACT_ATOMS: atom_id res chain seq x y z
N MET A 1 27.79 35.14 -19.60
CA MET A 1 27.48 35.07 -18.16
C MET A 1 26.08 34.49 -18.01
N ALA A 2 25.99 33.18 -17.81
CA ALA A 2 24.72 32.48 -17.61
C ALA A 2 24.37 32.50 -16.11
N LYS A 3 23.17 32.96 -15.76
CA LYS A 3 22.59 32.76 -14.43
C LYS A 3 21.61 31.59 -14.51
N THR A 4 22.01 30.50 -13.88
CA THR A 4 21.21 29.34 -13.52
C THR A 4 20.15 29.73 -12.49
N SER A 5 18.90 29.33 -12.70
CA SER A 5 17.90 29.19 -11.64
C SER A 5 16.77 28.29 -12.16
N ALA A 6 16.93 26.98 -12.00
CA ALA A 6 15.82 26.05 -12.17
C ALA A 6 15.07 25.98 -10.83
N ASP A 7 13.82 26.39 -10.90
CA ASP A 7 12.86 26.57 -9.82
C ASP A 7 12.58 25.25 -9.09
N MET A 8 12.87 25.22 -7.79
CA MET A 8 12.52 24.14 -6.86
C MET A 8 11.06 24.28 -6.41
N SER A 9 10.11 24.04 -7.32
CA SER A 9 8.68 24.11 -6.97
C SER A 9 7.85 23.06 -7.69
N SER A 10 7.78 21.83 -7.18
CA SER A 10 6.59 20.95 -7.35
C SER A 10 6.68 19.64 -6.55
N TRP A 11 6.71 19.70 -5.22
CA TRP A 11 6.24 18.56 -4.41
C TRP A 11 5.13 18.97 -3.44
N ALA A 12 4.40 20.04 -3.77
CA ALA A 12 3.27 20.50 -2.98
C ALA A 12 2.36 19.31 -2.64
N ILE A 13 2.32 18.95 -1.35
CA ILE A 13 1.37 17.98 -0.84
C ILE A 13 -0.02 18.58 -1.10
N PRO A 14 -0.90 17.96 -1.89
CA PRO A 14 -2.22 18.50 -2.10
C PRO A 14 -3.01 18.48 -0.79
N THR A 15 -3.18 19.66 -0.20
CA THR A 15 -4.01 19.88 1.00
C THR A 15 -5.49 19.85 0.62
N ALA A 16 -6.19 18.87 1.20
CA ALA A 16 -7.63 18.82 1.47
C ALA A 16 -8.60 19.22 0.34
N ALA A 17 -8.84 18.30 -0.59
CA ALA A 17 -10.17 17.95 -1.13
C ALA A 17 -10.03 16.87 -2.22
N GLN A 18 -9.24 15.81 -1.97
CA GLN A 18 -9.32 14.65 -2.85
C GLN A 18 -10.57 13.86 -2.46
N SER A 19 -11.48 13.73 -3.42
CA SER A 19 -12.64 12.86 -3.33
C SER A 19 -12.21 11.55 -2.68
N ARG A 20 -12.93 11.13 -1.64
CA ARG A 20 -12.81 9.76 -1.11
C ARG A 20 -13.34 8.82 -2.19
N THR A 21 -12.61 8.65 -3.30
CA THR A 21 -12.88 7.60 -4.27
C THR A 21 -12.69 6.31 -3.49
N GLY A 22 -13.81 5.78 -3.00
CA GLY A 22 -13.81 4.55 -2.24
C GLY A 22 -13.09 3.52 -3.08
N PHE A 23 -11.99 2.97 -2.56
CA PHE A 23 -11.39 1.79 -3.16
C PHE A 23 -12.51 0.74 -3.27
N GLN A 24 -12.88 0.39 -4.48
CA GLN A 24 -13.90 -0.62 -4.73
C GLN A 24 -13.26 -1.98 -4.45
N TYR A 25 -13.84 -2.70 -3.50
CA TYR A 25 -13.43 -4.07 -3.25
C TYR A 25 -13.86 -4.92 -4.44
N THR A 26 -12.89 -5.40 -5.22
CA THR A 26 -13.10 -6.42 -6.24
C THR A 26 -12.80 -7.79 -5.61
N PRO A 27 -13.79 -8.71 -5.54
CA PRO A 27 -13.54 -10.10 -5.18
C PRO A 27 -12.51 -10.73 -6.11
N LEU A 28 -11.63 -11.57 -5.56
CA LEU A 28 -10.67 -12.33 -6.35
C LEU A 28 -11.39 -13.50 -7.02
N ASN A 29 -11.07 -13.76 -8.29
CA ASN A 29 -11.58 -14.91 -9.01
C ASN A 29 -10.81 -16.18 -8.62
N PRO A 30 -11.46 -17.16 -7.96
CA PRO A 30 -10.80 -18.40 -7.57
C PRO A 30 -10.45 -19.31 -8.75
N GLN A 31 -11.11 -19.15 -9.91
CA GLN A 31 -10.84 -19.98 -11.09
C GLN A 31 -9.52 -19.61 -11.78
N THR A 32 -9.08 -18.36 -11.63
CA THR A 32 -7.82 -17.84 -12.19
C THR A 32 -6.75 -17.66 -11.12
N ASN A 33 -6.95 -18.24 -9.92
CA ASN A 33 -6.01 -18.15 -8.80
C ASN A 33 -5.54 -16.70 -8.54
N GLU A 34 -6.47 -15.75 -8.52
CA GLU A 34 -6.13 -14.33 -8.36
C GLU A 34 -5.62 -14.00 -6.97
N ILE A 35 -4.61 -13.13 -6.93
CA ILE A 35 -4.02 -12.56 -5.72
C ILE A 35 -3.93 -11.04 -5.83
N ARG A 36 -3.71 -10.37 -4.70
CA ARG A 36 -3.40 -8.92 -4.67
C ARG A 36 -1.91 -8.72 -4.45
N VAL A 37 -1.27 -7.97 -5.34
CA VAL A 37 0.15 -7.61 -5.22
C VAL A 37 0.26 -6.10 -5.01
N LEU A 38 1.00 -5.71 -3.97
CA LEU A 38 1.30 -4.33 -3.65
C LEU A 38 2.53 -3.87 -4.45
N THR A 39 2.40 -2.78 -5.19
CA THR A 39 3.56 -2.12 -5.80
C THR A 39 3.95 -0.94 -4.92
N LEU A 40 5.04 -1.11 -4.17
CA LEU A 40 5.61 -0.12 -3.27
C LEU A 40 6.42 0.90 -4.10
N GLN A 41 6.07 2.18 -3.99
CA GLN A 41 6.79 3.25 -4.69
C GLN A 41 8.13 3.56 -4.00
N PRO A 42 9.12 4.11 -4.73
CA PRO A 42 10.40 4.50 -4.14
C PRO A 42 10.26 5.58 -3.07
N GLY A 43 11.21 5.64 -2.14
CA GLY A 43 11.30 6.71 -1.14
C GLY A 43 12.29 6.41 -0.03
N ARG A 44 12.75 7.45 0.67
CA ARG A 44 13.78 7.34 1.72
C ARG A 44 13.23 6.78 3.02
N PHE A 45 14.06 6.14 3.83
CA PHE A 45 13.61 5.68 5.14
C PHE A 45 12.98 6.81 5.98
N GLY A 46 11.82 6.57 6.60
CA GLY A 46 11.04 7.57 7.34
C GLY A 46 10.01 8.35 6.53
N GLU A 47 10.11 8.42 5.20
CA GLU A 47 9.09 9.10 4.37
C GLU A 47 7.80 8.26 4.30
N PRO A 48 6.62 8.87 4.15
CA PRO A 48 5.35 8.16 4.02
C PRO A 48 5.39 7.06 2.95
N ILE A 49 4.74 5.93 3.23
CA ILE A 49 4.60 4.83 2.26
C ILE A 49 3.53 5.18 1.24
N VAL A 50 3.91 5.08 -0.03
CA VAL A 50 3.00 5.21 -1.18
C VAL A 50 3.06 3.92 -1.99
N SER A 51 1.90 3.42 -2.39
CA SER A 51 1.78 2.18 -3.13
C SER A 51 0.52 2.12 -3.99
N THR A 52 0.50 1.15 -4.90
CA THR A 52 -0.69 0.70 -5.61
C THR A 52 -0.96 -0.76 -5.28
N LEU A 53 -2.18 -1.20 -5.51
CA LEU A 53 -2.63 -2.58 -5.27
C LEU A 53 -3.28 -3.12 -6.53
N ASP A 54 -2.68 -4.17 -7.09
CA ASP A 54 -3.09 -4.76 -8.35
C ASP A 54 -3.63 -6.18 -8.11
N VAL A 55 -4.72 -6.54 -8.78
CA VAL A 55 -5.21 -7.93 -8.85
C VAL A 55 -4.53 -8.61 -10.02
N VAL A 56 -3.87 -9.73 -9.76
CA VAL A 56 -3.15 -10.51 -10.77
C VAL A 56 -3.51 -11.98 -10.67
N SER A 57 -3.60 -12.67 -11.80
CA SER A 57 -3.73 -14.12 -11.84
C SER A 57 -2.38 -14.78 -11.61
N LEU A 58 -2.33 -15.85 -10.82
CA LEU A 58 -1.12 -16.67 -10.71
C LEU A 58 -0.81 -17.46 -12.00
N GLU A 59 -1.81 -17.69 -12.87
CA GLU A 59 -1.64 -18.36 -14.16
C GLU A 59 -0.73 -17.55 -15.10
N ASP A 60 -0.75 -16.22 -14.97
CA ASP A 60 0.09 -15.29 -15.74
C ASP A 60 1.55 -15.25 -15.26
N LYS A 61 1.93 -16.07 -14.27
CA LYS A 61 3.27 -16.12 -13.65
C LYS A 61 3.82 -14.73 -13.27
N PRO A 62 3.08 -13.94 -12.47
CA PRO A 62 3.49 -12.59 -12.12
C PRO A 62 4.76 -12.61 -11.27
N VAL A 63 5.66 -11.64 -11.51
CA VAL A 63 6.88 -11.46 -10.70
C VAL A 63 6.58 -10.58 -9.48
N PHE A 64 6.73 -11.14 -8.29
CA PHE A 64 6.59 -10.44 -7.01
C PHE A 64 7.42 -11.15 -5.92
N GLU A 65 7.65 -10.46 -4.81
CA GLU A 65 8.30 -11.04 -3.63
C GLU A 65 7.28 -11.30 -2.53
N ALA A 66 7.29 -12.49 -1.94
CA ALA A 66 6.43 -12.80 -0.81
C ALA A 66 7.03 -12.25 0.49
N LEU A 67 6.24 -11.47 1.24
CA LEU A 67 6.65 -10.94 2.53
C LEU A 67 6.23 -11.87 3.67
N SER A 68 7.21 -12.43 4.36
CA SER A 68 7.02 -13.07 5.67
C SER A 68 7.35 -12.08 6.78
N TYR A 69 6.38 -11.80 7.65
CA TYR A 69 6.54 -10.85 8.76
C TYR A 69 5.74 -11.26 9.99
N CYS A 70 6.13 -10.75 11.16
CA CYS A 70 5.35 -10.96 12.37
C CYS A 70 4.12 -10.05 12.38
N TRP A 71 2.92 -10.61 12.54
CA TRP A 71 1.65 -9.88 12.51
C TRP A 71 1.56 -8.71 13.52
N GLY A 72 2.15 -8.86 14.71
CA GLY A 72 2.13 -7.87 15.77
C GLY A 72 0.75 -7.64 16.39
N ASP A 73 0.62 -6.53 17.12
CA ASP A 73 -0.67 -6.07 17.64
C ASP A 73 -1.55 -5.55 16.49
N ARG A 74 -2.70 -6.20 16.29
CA ARG A 74 -3.66 -5.90 15.23
C ARG A 74 -4.40 -4.58 15.45
N THR A 75 -4.43 -4.07 16.67
CA THR A 75 -5.08 -2.79 17.01
C THR A 75 -4.14 -1.61 16.76
N ALA A 76 -2.82 -1.86 16.79
CA ALA A 76 -1.80 -0.85 16.55
C ALA A 76 -1.56 -0.67 15.04
N THR A 77 -2.16 0.38 14.46
CA THR A 77 -2.09 0.66 13.02
C THR A 77 -1.29 1.92 12.68
N ARG A 78 -0.79 1.99 11.44
CA ARG A 78 -0.29 3.19 10.78
C ARG A 78 -0.90 3.29 9.38
N ASN A 79 -1.02 4.51 8.87
CA ASN A 79 -1.55 4.73 7.55
C ASN A 79 -0.46 4.65 6.48
N ILE A 80 -0.76 3.93 5.41
CA ILE A 80 -0.02 3.98 4.14
C ILE A 80 -0.95 4.52 3.05
N SER A 81 -0.40 5.12 1.99
CA SER A 81 -1.19 5.56 0.84
C SER A 81 -1.27 4.42 -0.18
N VAL A 82 -2.48 3.93 -0.47
CA VAL A 82 -2.76 2.95 -1.52
C VAL A 82 -3.68 3.59 -2.55
N HIS A 83 -3.23 3.75 -3.80
CA HIS A 83 -3.98 4.47 -4.84
C HIS A 83 -4.44 5.86 -4.36
N ASN A 84 -3.51 6.62 -3.75
CA ASN A 84 -3.75 7.94 -3.16
C ASN A 84 -4.79 7.98 -2.02
N CYS A 85 -5.23 6.82 -1.53
CA CYS A 85 -6.13 6.70 -0.39
C CYS A 85 -5.36 6.23 0.84
N LEU A 86 -5.51 6.91 1.98
CA LEU A 86 -4.94 6.47 3.24
C LEU A 86 -5.62 5.17 3.72
N ARG A 87 -4.80 4.18 4.08
CA ARG A 87 -5.24 2.86 4.56
C ARG A 87 -4.48 2.46 5.82
N PRO A 88 -5.19 2.06 6.89
CA PRO A 88 -4.55 1.54 8.07
C PRO A 88 -4.00 0.13 7.79
N VAL A 89 -2.73 -0.07 8.12
CA VAL A 89 -2.07 -1.39 8.19
C VAL A 89 -1.46 -1.55 9.57
N THR A 90 -1.13 -2.78 9.98
CA THR A 90 -0.46 -2.97 11.28
C THR A 90 0.91 -2.29 11.27
N LYS A 91 1.37 -1.84 12.46
CA LYS A 91 2.70 -1.23 12.61
C LYS A 91 3.82 -2.13 12.08
N ASN A 92 3.69 -3.44 12.26
CA ASN A 92 4.70 -4.38 11.79
C ASN A 92 4.74 -4.47 10.26
N LEU A 93 3.59 -4.45 9.61
CA LEU A 93 3.53 -4.43 8.14
C LEU A 93 4.13 -3.13 7.60
N GLU A 94 3.77 -1.98 8.17
CA GLU A 94 4.36 -0.69 7.78
C GLU A 94 5.88 -0.69 7.97
N ALA A 95 6.37 -1.15 9.12
CA ALA A 95 7.80 -1.20 9.41
C ALA A 95 8.57 -2.18 8.50
N ALA A 96 7.93 -3.27 8.07
CA ALA A 96 8.49 -4.21 7.10
C ALA A 96 8.55 -3.59 5.70
N LEU A 97 7.46 -2.96 5.25
CA LEU A 97 7.42 -2.25 3.97
C LEU A 97 8.46 -1.12 3.91
N GLN A 98 8.63 -0.35 4.99
CA GLN A 98 9.63 0.70 5.08
C GLN A 98 11.07 0.17 4.87
N ARG A 99 11.37 -1.02 5.40
CA ARG A 99 12.69 -1.67 5.28
C ARG A 99 12.92 -2.29 3.90
N LEU A 100 11.84 -2.73 3.25
CA LEU A 100 11.91 -3.34 1.92
C LEU A 100 11.88 -2.30 0.80
N ARG A 101 11.44 -1.07 1.08
CA ARG A 101 11.40 0.00 0.09
C ARG A 101 12.78 0.30 -0.45
N TYR A 102 12.91 0.31 -1.78
CA TYR A 102 14.08 0.87 -2.45
C TYR A 102 13.95 2.38 -2.58
N GLU A 103 15.07 3.09 -2.53
CA GLU A 103 15.05 4.55 -2.66
C GLU A 103 14.78 5.03 -4.09
N ALA A 104 15.13 4.23 -5.10
CA ALA A 104 15.13 4.63 -6.50
C ALA A 104 14.22 3.82 -7.44
N SER A 105 13.67 2.68 -6.98
CA SER A 105 12.87 1.80 -7.83
C SER A 105 11.63 1.26 -7.11
N PRO A 106 10.52 1.02 -7.85
CA PRO A 106 9.36 0.35 -7.28
C PRO A 106 9.69 -1.10 -6.92
N ARG A 107 8.97 -1.64 -5.93
CA ARG A 107 9.10 -3.05 -5.50
C ARG A 107 7.74 -3.72 -5.42
N ARG A 108 7.59 -4.90 -6.02
CA ARG A 108 6.33 -5.67 -6.01
C ARG A 108 6.35 -6.69 -4.88
N ILE A 109 5.40 -6.57 -3.96
CA ILE A 109 5.33 -7.37 -2.74
C ILE A 109 3.93 -7.97 -2.61
N TRP A 110 3.87 -9.27 -2.35
CA TRP A 110 2.67 -9.92 -1.85
C TRP A 110 2.72 -10.03 -0.32
N ALA A 111 1.62 -9.68 0.35
CA ALA A 111 1.47 -9.81 1.79
C ALA A 111 0.03 -10.22 2.12
N ASP A 112 -0.12 -11.05 3.14
CA ASP A 112 -1.37 -11.72 3.55
C ASP A 112 -2.39 -10.79 4.25
N ALA A 113 -1.96 -9.62 4.74
CA ALA A 113 -2.82 -8.65 5.42
C ALA A 113 -3.03 -7.32 4.69
N VAL A 114 -2.85 -7.27 3.37
CA VAL A 114 -3.19 -6.08 2.58
C VAL A 114 -4.65 -6.16 2.16
N PHE A 115 -5.52 -5.57 2.98
CA PHE A 115 -6.95 -5.52 2.71
C PHE A 115 -7.38 -4.12 2.26
N PRO A 116 -8.21 -4.04 1.21
CA PRO A 116 -9.02 -2.85 1.00
C PRO A 116 -10.18 -2.87 1.99
N VAL A 117 -9.97 -2.31 3.18
CA VAL A 117 -10.99 -2.30 4.22
C VAL A 117 -12.02 -1.19 3.91
N PRO A 118 -13.32 -1.47 3.72
CA PRO A 118 -14.35 -0.45 3.88
C PRO A 118 -14.46 -0.09 5.38
N PRO A 119 -14.64 1.20 5.73
CA PRO A 119 -14.44 1.71 7.10
C PRO A 119 -15.37 1.17 8.20
N ALA A 120 -16.22 0.16 7.96
CA ALA A 120 -17.38 -0.11 8.82
C ALA A 120 -17.61 -1.55 9.30
N ARG A 121 -16.80 -2.57 8.96
CA ARG A 121 -17.20 -3.95 9.31
C ARG A 121 -16.08 -4.89 9.77
N TRP A 122 -15.32 -4.47 10.77
CA TRP A 122 -14.68 -5.42 11.69
C TRP A 122 -15.09 -5.12 13.14
N LYS A 123 -16.33 -5.44 13.48
CA LYS A 123 -16.66 -5.80 14.87
C LYS A 123 -16.69 -7.32 14.94
N ARG A 124 -15.65 -7.92 15.53
CA ARG A 124 -15.75 -9.26 16.10
C ARG A 124 -16.47 -9.13 17.44
N SER A 125 -17.79 -9.11 17.40
CA SER A 125 -18.65 -9.34 18.56
C SER A 125 -20.06 -9.61 18.02
N GLU A 126 -20.41 -10.89 17.91
CA GLU A 126 -21.76 -11.48 17.91
C GLU A 126 -21.74 -12.80 17.11
N LEU A 127 -21.09 -13.80 17.71
CA LEU A 127 -21.55 -15.18 17.66
C LEU A 127 -21.30 -15.75 19.06
N VAL A 128 -22.32 -15.61 19.91
CA VAL A 128 -22.68 -16.61 20.93
C VAL A 128 -24.03 -17.13 20.49
#